data_AF-A0A1W9L6M5-F1
#
_entry.id   AF-A0A1W9L6M5-F1
#
_cell.length_a   1.000
_cell.length_b   1.000
_cell.length_c   1.000
_cell.angle_alpha   90.00
_cell.angle_beta   90.00
_cell.angle_gamma   90.00
#
_symmetry.space_group_name_H-M   'P 1'
#
loop_
_entity.id
_entity.type
_entity.pdbx_description
1 polymer ?
#
loop_
_entity_poly.entity_id
_entity_poly.type
_entity_poly.pdbx_seq_one_letter_code
_entity_poly.pdbx_strand_id
1 'polypeptide(L)'
;MSQLLAQTAQYLSHLPVTQLLQVRREGNPLRRYAHVSPFMGKLQPVDNLALDGIVNTAIAILPPLPGSTLVMGLAESSLLLAWWLARALPIANTDLSFTSRHSCFYANERSFLEPHSHAPTHFFCLPASRSYTQIIIVDDELTTGITVKHLIWALRDVTKHFYILTLSDLRSPEHKMQFDIACAEENLQIQLVDLSIYYPLPSPISRAATVPNPPTVRTLTDLQLQQRWNLHKPDTFYMVGECIAPILNFWQSLPISSRPALRHVTRSPWEIDQQVIFSRVCLTQGEVPYYLYNWDLPKPKRALIVNDKYTRASAIQLVEFLRENGITTDNIEVFVTC
;
A
#
# COMPACT_ATOMS: atom_id res chain seq x y z
N MET A 1 -23.99 18.83 31.27
CA MET A 1 -23.15 19.12 30.09
C MET A 1 -21.72 18.56 30.16
N SER A 2 -21.21 18.08 31.31
CA SER A 2 -19.81 17.64 31.45
C SER A 2 -19.54 16.13 31.21
N GLN A 3 -20.54 15.25 31.33
CA GLN A 3 -20.35 13.81 31.12
C GLN A 3 -20.43 13.37 29.65
N LEU A 4 -21.21 14.06 28.81
CA LEU A 4 -21.31 13.76 27.38
C LEU A 4 -20.01 14.14 26.63
N LEU A 5 -19.37 15.25 27.03
CA LEU A 5 -18.06 15.67 26.51
C LEU A 5 -16.92 14.74 26.92
N ALA A 6 -16.97 14.17 28.14
CA ALA A 6 -15.99 13.18 28.59
C ALA A 6 -16.14 11.82 27.89
N GLN A 7 -17.37 11.36 27.65
CA GLN A 7 -17.63 10.14 26.88
C GLN A 7 -17.30 10.29 25.40
N THR A 8 -17.47 11.48 24.83
CA THR A 8 -17.09 11.76 23.44
C THR A 8 -15.57 11.86 23.30
N ALA A 9 -14.86 12.43 24.27
CA ALA A 9 -13.39 12.46 24.30
C ALA A 9 -12.76 11.06 24.46
N GLN A 10 -13.40 10.14 25.19
CA GLN A 10 -12.94 8.76 25.38
C GLN A 10 -13.29 7.83 24.19
N TYR A 11 -14.29 8.18 23.38
CA TYR A 11 -14.58 7.49 22.10
C TYR A 11 -13.71 8.03 20.96
N LEU A 12 -13.34 9.32 21.00
CA LEU A 12 -12.45 9.98 20.03
C LEU A 12 -10.95 9.77 20.29
N SER A 13 -10.56 9.26 21.48
CA SER A 13 -9.18 8.85 21.76
C SER A 13 -8.73 7.59 20.99
N HIS A 14 -9.61 6.98 20.19
CA HIS A 14 -9.39 5.72 19.47
C HIS A 14 -9.26 5.85 17.94
N LEU A 15 -9.11 7.05 17.38
CA LEU A 15 -9.01 7.24 15.92
C LEU A 15 -7.83 8.14 15.49
N PRO A 16 -6.57 7.69 15.62
CA PRO A 16 -5.54 8.12 14.69
C PRO A 16 -5.86 7.47 13.35
N VAL A 17 -6.35 8.25 12.39
CA VAL A 17 -6.41 7.82 11.00
C VAL A 17 -5.02 7.37 10.50
N THR A 18 -3.95 7.87 11.13
CA THR A 18 -2.54 7.47 10.93
C THR A 18 -2.04 6.40 11.91
N GLN A 19 -2.94 5.62 12.55
CA GLN A 19 -2.53 4.65 13.57
C GLN A 19 -1.55 3.63 13.00
N LEU A 20 -0.45 3.48 13.70
CA LEU A 20 0.61 2.54 13.39
C LEU A 20 0.79 1.59 14.57
N LEU A 21 0.66 0.30 14.32
CA LEU A 21 0.87 -0.77 15.30
C LEU A 21 2.31 -1.26 15.18
N GLN A 22 3.03 -1.30 16.29
CA GLN A 22 4.38 -1.86 16.32
C GLN A 22 4.30 -3.40 16.28
N VAL A 23 5.11 -4.01 15.42
CA VAL A 23 5.22 -5.46 15.27
C VAL A 23 6.70 -5.87 15.23
N ARG A 24 7.01 -7.12 15.63
CA ARG A 24 8.38 -7.66 15.61
C ARG A 24 8.66 -8.41 14.31
N ARG A 25 9.81 -8.16 13.69
CA ARG A 25 10.29 -8.89 12.50
C ARG A 25 11.07 -10.14 12.91
N GLU A 26 10.72 -11.26 12.31
CA GLU A 26 11.45 -12.53 12.36
C GLU A 26 12.74 -12.40 11.53
N GLY A 27 13.86 -12.88 12.07
CA GLY A 27 15.12 -13.02 11.30
C GLY A 27 15.83 -11.72 10.92
N ASN A 28 15.40 -10.54 11.41
CA ASN A 28 16.04 -9.26 11.09
C ASN A 28 16.59 -8.56 12.36
N PRO A 29 17.83 -8.88 12.79
CA PRO A 29 18.39 -8.32 14.02
C PRO A 29 18.67 -6.82 13.92
N LEU A 30 18.95 -6.29 12.73
CA LEU A 30 19.26 -4.88 12.50
C LEU A 30 18.00 -4.00 12.46
N ARG A 31 16.84 -4.56 12.09
CA ARG A 31 15.55 -3.85 12.00
C ARG A 31 14.44 -4.64 12.69
N ARG A 32 14.65 -4.95 13.98
CA ARG A 32 13.81 -5.85 14.80
C ARG A 32 12.33 -5.44 14.86
N TYR A 33 12.00 -4.16 14.78
CA TYR A 33 10.63 -3.66 14.86
C TYR A 33 10.20 -2.96 13.58
N ALA A 34 8.95 -3.18 13.19
CA ALA A 34 8.25 -2.46 12.13
C ALA A 34 7.03 -1.76 12.72
N HIS A 35 6.51 -0.79 12.00
CA HIS A 35 5.15 -0.31 12.22
C HIS A 35 4.28 -0.63 11.02
N VAL A 36 3.00 -0.92 11.27
CA VAL A 36 2.03 -1.27 10.24
C VAL A 36 0.71 -0.61 10.54
N SER A 37 0.09 -0.04 9.51
CA SER A 37 -1.29 0.44 9.62
C SER A 37 -2.27 -0.74 9.65
N PRO A 38 -3.22 -0.78 10.61
CA PRO A 38 -4.22 -1.84 10.64
C PRO A 38 -5.21 -1.76 9.45
N PHE A 39 -5.26 -0.62 8.76
CA PHE A 39 -6.27 -0.30 7.75
C PHE A 39 -5.92 -0.76 6.33
N MET A 40 -4.72 -1.29 6.09
CA MET A 40 -4.18 -1.59 4.76
C MET A 40 -4.30 -3.07 4.33
N GLY A 41 -5.16 -3.86 4.97
CA GLY A 41 -5.40 -5.24 4.52
C GLY A 41 -4.45 -6.30 5.08
N LYS A 42 -3.31 -5.92 5.68
CA LYS A 42 -2.28 -6.87 6.16
C LYS A 42 -2.70 -7.60 7.44
N LEU A 43 -3.11 -6.87 8.47
CA LEU A 43 -3.50 -7.42 9.77
C LEU A 43 -5.00 -7.65 9.92
N GLN A 44 -5.80 -6.84 9.22
CA GLN A 44 -7.25 -6.86 9.19
C GLN A 44 -7.69 -6.49 7.76
N PRO A 45 -8.97 -6.63 7.37
CA PRO A 45 -9.41 -6.16 6.08
C PRO A 45 -9.14 -4.67 5.89
N VAL A 46 -9.04 -4.27 4.62
CA VAL A 46 -8.94 -2.87 4.23
C VAL A 46 -10.10 -2.07 4.83
N ASP A 47 -9.78 -0.97 5.52
CA ASP A 47 -10.76 -0.02 6.04
C ASP A 47 -10.80 1.20 5.12
N ASN A 48 -11.85 1.28 4.31
CA ASN A 48 -12.01 2.34 3.32
C ASN A 48 -12.22 3.71 3.96
N LEU A 49 -12.95 3.79 5.08
CA LEU A 49 -13.24 5.05 5.75
C LEU A 49 -11.97 5.63 6.37
N ALA A 50 -11.15 4.77 7.00
CA ALA A 50 -9.85 5.17 7.53
C ALA A 50 -8.93 5.65 6.39
N LEU A 51 -8.80 4.91 5.29
CA LEU A 51 -7.95 5.28 4.17
C LEU A 51 -8.40 6.56 3.45
N ASP A 52 -9.72 6.74 3.28
CA ASP A 52 -10.27 8.00 2.79
C ASP A 52 -9.91 9.15 3.73
N GLY A 53 -10.00 8.96 5.04
CA GLY A 53 -9.52 9.90 6.04
C GLY A 53 -8.03 10.24 5.89
N ILE A 54 -7.17 9.22 5.73
CA ILE A 54 -5.70 9.38 5.61
C ILE A 54 -5.41 10.26 4.40
N VAL A 55 -5.98 9.89 3.26
CA VAL A 55 -5.71 10.56 1.98
C VAL A 55 -6.31 11.97 1.95
N ASN A 56 -7.50 12.19 2.52
CA ASN A 56 -8.07 13.53 2.62
C ASN A 56 -7.18 14.46 3.46
N THR A 57 -6.59 13.92 4.52
CA THR A 57 -5.61 14.65 5.35
C THR A 57 -4.35 14.96 4.56
N ALA A 58 -3.81 13.97 3.85
CA ALA A 58 -2.65 14.16 2.99
C ALA A 58 -2.88 15.25 1.94
N ILE A 59 -4.02 15.23 1.23
CA ILE A 59 -4.36 16.22 0.21
C ILE A 59 -4.52 17.62 0.79
N ALA A 60 -5.06 17.74 2.00
CA ALA A 60 -5.21 19.03 2.66
C ALA A 60 -3.87 19.67 3.06
N ILE A 61 -2.83 18.84 3.29
CA ILE A 61 -1.50 19.28 3.74
C ILE A 61 -0.53 19.41 2.57
N LEU A 62 -0.67 18.57 1.54
CA LEU A 62 0.14 18.64 0.35
C LEU A 62 0.06 20.06 -0.26
N PRO A 63 1.20 20.65 -0.65
CA PRO A 63 1.18 21.93 -1.31
C PRO A 63 0.51 21.81 -2.69
N PRO A 64 0.18 22.93 -3.33
CA PRO A 64 -0.30 22.92 -4.70
C PRO A 64 0.62 22.10 -5.60
N LEU A 65 0.03 21.20 -6.39
CA LEU A 65 0.74 20.34 -7.32
C LEU A 65 0.58 20.91 -8.75
N PRO A 66 1.48 21.81 -9.21
CA PRO A 66 1.38 22.36 -10.56
C PRO A 66 1.73 21.28 -11.58
N GLY A 67 0.87 21.04 -12.57
CA GLY A 67 1.19 20.16 -13.69
C GLY A 67 1.09 18.65 -13.40
N SER A 68 1.83 17.88 -14.20
CA SER A 68 1.76 16.40 -14.22
C SER A 68 2.52 15.79 -13.05
N THR A 69 1.81 15.04 -12.21
CA THR A 69 2.30 14.39 -11.00
C THR A 69 2.41 12.88 -11.21
N LEU A 70 3.54 12.29 -10.81
CA LEU A 70 3.66 10.84 -10.64
C LEU A 70 3.55 10.50 -9.16
N VAL A 71 2.59 9.66 -8.80
CA VAL A 71 2.53 9.04 -7.47
C VAL A 71 3.24 7.69 -7.54
N MET A 72 4.20 7.46 -6.65
CA MET A 72 4.97 6.24 -6.60
C MET A 72 4.87 5.54 -5.24
N GLY A 73 4.40 4.29 -5.25
CA GLY A 73 4.37 3.41 -4.07
C GLY A 73 5.54 2.41 -4.09
N LEU A 74 6.09 2.13 -2.90
CA LEU A 74 7.14 1.14 -2.70
C LEU A 74 6.55 -0.24 -2.42
N ALA A 75 6.99 -1.26 -3.17
CA ALA A 75 6.61 -2.63 -2.88
C ALA A 75 7.22 -3.14 -1.55
N GLU A 76 6.43 -3.66 -0.61
CA GLU A 76 4.97 -3.93 -0.73
C GLU A 76 4.12 -2.99 0.12
N SER A 77 4.71 -2.31 1.10
CA SER A 77 3.95 -1.72 2.20
C SER A 77 3.08 -0.53 1.80
N SER A 78 3.53 0.29 0.86
CA SER A 78 2.82 1.52 0.51
C SER A 78 2.01 1.43 -0.78
N LEU A 79 1.94 0.24 -1.41
CA LEU A 79 1.17 0.01 -2.65
C LEU A 79 -0.29 0.49 -2.49
N LEU A 80 -0.94 0.08 -1.41
CA LEU A 80 -2.35 0.40 -1.18
C LEU A 80 -2.55 1.89 -0.87
N LEU A 81 -1.67 2.48 -0.05
CA LEU A 81 -1.73 3.91 0.29
C LEU A 81 -1.47 4.80 -0.94
N ALA A 82 -0.49 4.45 -1.76
CA ALA A 82 -0.17 5.16 -3.00
C ALA A 82 -1.32 5.08 -4.02
N TRP A 83 -1.94 3.90 -4.17
CA TRP A 83 -3.13 3.75 -4.99
C TRP A 83 -4.27 4.65 -4.51
N TRP A 84 -4.50 4.68 -3.20
CA TRP A 84 -5.56 5.48 -2.58
C TRP A 84 -5.34 6.98 -2.75
N LEU A 85 -4.09 7.43 -2.61
CA LEU A 85 -3.70 8.82 -2.85
C LEU A 85 -3.89 9.22 -4.31
N ALA A 86 -3.36 8.45 -5.25
CA ALA A 86 -3.45 8.75 -6.68
C ALA A 86 -4.91 8.87 -7.14
N ARG A 87 -5.80 8.02 -6.62
CA ARG A 87 -7.24 8.09 -6.90
C ARG A 87 -7.88 9.41 -6.48
N ALA A 88 -7.40 10.02 -5.39
CA ALA A 88 -7.99 11.23 -4.85
C ALA A 88 -7.40 12.52 -5.47
N LEU A 89 -6.37 12.39 -6.31
CA LEU A 89 -5.80 13.48 -7.10
C LEU A 89 -6.45 13.60 -8.50
N PRO A 90 -6.31 14.75 -9.20
CA PRO A 90 -6.88 14.94 -10.53
C PRO A 90 -6.30 13.98 -11.58
N ILE A 91 -7.14 13.09 -12.10
CA ILE A 91 -6.78 12.01 -13.05
C ILE A 91 -6.01 12.52 -14.28
N ALA A 92 -6.43 13.66 -14.84
CA ALA A 92 -5.80 14.21 -16.06
C ALA A 92 -4.30 14.52 -15.87
N ASN A 93 -3.89 14.75 -14.62
CA ASN A 93 -2.54 15.18 -14.25
C ASN A 93 -1.86 14.21 -13.27
N THR A 94 -2.40 13.01 -13.04
CA THR A 94 -1.82 12.07 -12.07
C THR A 94 -1.64 10.71 -12.70
N ASP A 95 -0.39 10.25 -12.74
CA ASP A 95 -0.05 8.87 -13.04
C ASP A 95 0.35 8.14 -11.75
N LEU A 96 0.14 6.83 -11.72
CA LEU A 96 0.47 5.96 -10.59
C LEU A 96 1.46 4.90 -11.08
N SER A 97 2.55 4.74 -10.34
CA SER A 97 3.53 3.68 -10.55
C SER A 97 3.86 3.00 -9.23
N PHE A 98 4.28 1.76 -9.31
CA PHE A 98 4.81 1.03 -8.16
C PHE A 98 6.22 0.58 -8.45
N THR A 99 7.01 0.44 -7.40
CA THR A 99 8.20 -0.40 -7.47
C THR A 99 7.80 -1.86 -7.30
N SER A 100 8.60 -2.77 -7.83
CA SER A 100 8.41 -4.21 -7.78
C SER A 100 9.68 -4.89 -7.32
N ARG A 101 9.54 -6.04 -6.64
CA ARG A 101 10.66 -6.96 -6.34
C ARG A 101 10.99 -7.87 -7.51
N HIS A 102 10.22 -7.78 -8.59
CA HIS A 102 10.35 -8.63 -9.76
C HIS A 102 10.68 -7.76 -10.97
N SER A 103 11.75 -8.12 -11.68
CA SER A 103 12.04 -7.52 -12.98
C SER A 103 10.92 -7.89 -13.95
N CYS A 104 10.50 -6.91 -14.74
CA CYS A 104 9.56 -7.05 -15.84
C CYS A 104 10.26 -7.08 -17.20
N PHE A 105 11.59 -6.90 -17.23
CA PHE A 105 12.44 -6.99 -18.42
C PHE A 105 12.00 -6.07 -19.56
N TYR A 106 11.37 -4.94 -19.23
CA TYR A 106 11.04 -3.90 -20.21
C TYR A 106 12.26 -3.04 -20.54
N ALA A 107 12.29 -2.49 -21.75
CA ALA A 107 13.40 -1.68 -22.23
C ALA A 107 13.63 -0.39 -21.42
N ASN A 108 12.59 0.13 -20.77
CA ASN A 108 12.61 1.31 -19.91
C ASN A 108 12.62 0.97 -18.41
N GLU A 109 12.89 -0.28 -18.05
CA GLU A 109 13.04 -0.69 -16.65
C GLU A 109 14.20 0.05 -15.99
N ARG A 110 13.94 0.54 -14.79
CA ARG A 110 14.94 1.13 -13.90
C ARG A 110 14.97 0.33 -12.61
N SER A 111 16.09 0.43 -11.90
CA SER A 111 16.24 -0.25 -10.61
C SER A 111 17.02 0.57 -9.60
N PHE A 112 16.76 0.33 -8.32
CA PHE A 112 17.58 0.84 -7.21
C PHE A 112 17.70 -0.21 -6.11
N LEU A 113 18.66 -0.01 -5.20
CA LEU A 113 18.91 -0.91 -4.09
C LEU A 113 18.26 -0.38 -2.79
N GLU A 114 17.56 -1.24 -2.09
CA GLU A 114 17.12 -1.11 -0.71
C GLU A 114 18.07 -1.93 0.20
N PRO A 115 19.04 -1.28 0.88
CA PRO A 115 20.12 -1.97 1.59
C PRO A 115 19.68 -2.84 2.77
N HIS A 116 18.45 -2.67 3.25
CA HIS A 116 17.95 -3.27 4.50
C HIS A 116 16.91 -4.38 4.28
N SER A 117 16.74 -4.85 3.05
CA SER A 117 15.76 -5.89 2.70
C SER A 117 16.41 -7.18 2.23
N HIS A 118 15.71 -8.30 2.40
CA HIS A 118 16.18 -9.63 1.98
C HIS A 118 16.26 -9.79 0.44
N ALA A 119 15.56 -8.95 -0.32
CA ALA A 119 15.62 -8.87 -1.77
C ALA A 119 15.90 -7.41 -2.16
N PRO A 120 17.17 -6.96 -2.13
CA PRO A 120 17.52 -5.55 -2.08
C PRO A 120 17.14 -4.78 -3.34
N THR A 121 16.99 -5.43 -4.48
CA THR A 121 16.69 -4.70 -5.72
C THR A 121 15.20 -4.46 -5.88
N HIS A 122 14.86 -3.20 -6.13
CA HIS A 122 13.55 -2.78 -6.63
C HIS A 122 13.65 -2.42 -8.10
N PHE A 123 12.62 -2.76 -8.85
CA PHE A 123 12.43 -2.44 -10.27
C PHE A 123 11.22 -1.53 -10.43
N PHE A 124 11.21 -0.67 -11.44
CA PHE A 124 10.03 0.12 -11.81
C PHE A 124 10.14 0.58 -13.26
N CYS A 125 9.01 0.82 -13.91
CA CYS A 125 8.97 1.43 -15.23
C CYS A 125 8.30 2.80 -15.18
N LEU A 126 8.72 3.68 -16.09
CA LEU A 126 8.11 4.98 -16.27
C LEU A 126 7.54 5.08 -17.69
N PRO A 127 6.34 5.65 -17.89
CA PRO A 127 5.82 5.90 -19.23
C PRO A 127 6.80 6.74 -20.06
N ALA A 128 7.31 6.18 -21.17
CA ALA A 128 8.39 6.80 -21.95
C ALA A 128 8.05 8.18 -22.54
N SER A 129 6.76 8.49 -22.71
CA SER A 129 6.28 9.72 -23.36
C SER A 129 5.74 10.77 -22.39
N ARG A 130 5.88 10.58 -21.07
CA ARG A 130 5.30 11.47 -20.06
C ARG A 130 6.40 12.22 -19.31
N SER A 131 6.34 13.54 -19.32
CA SER A 131 7.15 14.40 -18.45
C SER A 131 6.38 14.68 -17.16
N TYR A 132 7.07 14.65 -16.02
CA TYR A 132 6.48 14.94 -14.72
C TYR A 132 7.06 16.23 -14.15
N THR A 133 6.19 17.11 -13.69
CA THR A 133 6.61 18.33 -12.99
C THR A 133 7.08 17.99 -11.57
N GLN A 134 6.46 17.00 -10.93
CA GLN A 134 6.77 16.53 -9.59
C GLN A 134 6.50 15.04 -9.43
N ILE A 135 7.12 14.45 -8.41
CA ILE A 135 6.89 13.07 -7.99
C ILE A 135 6.48 13.06 -6.51
N ILE A 136 5.41 12.34 -6.17
CA ILE A 136 5.03 12.03 -4.79
C ILE A 136 5.42 10.59 -4.50
N ILE A 137 6.41 10.39 -3.64
CA ILE A 137 6.79 9.07 -3.12
C ILE A 137 5.99 8.82 -1.86
N VAL A 138 5.30 7.68 -1.81
CA VAL A 138 4.47 7.27 -0.68
C VAL A 138 5.16 6.12 0.05
N ASP A 139 5.29 6.24 1.36
CA ASP A 139 5.76 5.18 2.25
C ASP A 139 4.82 5.08 3.48
N ASP A 140 4.84 3.95 4.19
CA ASP A 140 4.07 3.82 5.43
C ASP A 140 4.82 4.38 6.65
N GLU A 141 6.08 3.98 6.82
CA GLU A 141 7.00 4.50 7.83
C GLU A 141 8.36 4.90 7.24
N LEU A 142 8.95 5.99 7.73
CA LEU A 142 10.35 6.31 7.46
C LEU A 142 11.20 6.04 8.69
N THR A 143 12.27 5.26 8.54
CA THR A 143 13.16 4.90 9.67
C THR A 143 14.58 5.45 9.48
N THR A 144 15.25 5.13 8.38
CA THR A 144 16.54 5.74 8.00
C THR A 144 16.39 6.72 6.84
N GLY A 145 15.32 6.60 6.05
CA GLY A 145 15.11 7.34 4.81
C GLY A 145 15.97 6.86 3.63
N ILE A 146 16.81 5.84 3.82
CA ILE A 146 17.75 5.37 2.79
C ILE A 146 17.01 4.81 1.56
N THR A 147 15.97 4.01 1.76
CA THR A 147 15.17 3.45 0.65
C THR A 147 14.59 4.54 -0.23
N VAL A 148 13.91 5.52 0.37
CA VAL A 148 13.32 6.66 -0.35
C VAL A 148 14.39 7.52 -1.02
N LYS A 149 15.53 7.75 -0.36
CA LYS A 149 16.67 8.47 -0.95
C LYS A 149 17.18 7.78 -2.22
N HIS A 150 17.37 6.47 -2.18
CA HIS A 150 17.85 5.71 -3.34
C HIS A 150 16.83 5.72 -4.49
N LEU A 151 15.53 5.68 -4.17
CA LEU A 151 14.49 5.86 -5.18
C LEU A 151 14.54 7.26 -5.82
N ILE A 152 14.69 8.32 -5.01
CA ILE A 152 14.85 9.69 -5.51
C ILE A 152 16.05 9.80 -6.45
N TRP A 153 17.19 9.21 -6.10
CA TRP A 153 18.37 9.20 -6.98
C TRP A 153 18.12 8.47 -8.30
N ALA A 154 17.30 7.42 -8.31
CA ALA A 154 16.90 6.73 -9.53
C ALA A 154 15.87 7.51 -10.39
N LEU A 155 15.29 8.58 -9.83
CA LEU A 155 14.27 9.44 -10.44
C LEU A 155 14.74 10.89 -10.68
N ARG A 156 15.96 11.25 -10.27
CA ARG A 156 16.44 12.65 -10.28
C ARG A 156 16.64 13.25 -11.68
N ASP A 157 16.65 12.42 -12.72
CA ASP A 157 16.64 12.82 -14.12
C ASP A 157 15.23 13.08 -14.66
N VAL A 158 14.19 12.61 -13.96
CA VAL A 158 12.78 12.79 -14.32
C VAL A 158 12.27 14.15 -13.85
N THR A 159 12.55 14.51 -12.60
CA THR A 159 12.26 15.83 -12.03
C THR A 159 13.24 16.17 -10.91
N LYS A 160 13.25 17.43 -10.50
CA LYS A 160 13.94 17.94 -9.30
C LYS A 160 13.00 18.18 -8.12
N HIS A 161 11.68 18.04 -8.32
CA HIS A 161 10.65 18.32 -7.29
C HIS A 161 10.04 17.03 -6.76
N PHE A 162 10.27 16.75 -5.48
CA PHE A 162 9.81 15.55 -4.80
C PHE A 162 8.99 15.90 -3.57
N TYR A 163 7.89 15.18 -3.40
CA TYR A 163 7.15 15.10 -2.15
C TYR A 163 7.28 13.71 -1.58
N ILE A 164 7.52 13.60 -0.28
CA ILE A 164 7.51 12.31 0.41
C ILE A 164 6.32 12.34 1.36
N LEU A 165 5.35 11.46 1.15
CA LEU A 165 4.21 11.27 2.04
C LEU A 165 4.43 10.02 2.87
N THR A 166 4.42 10.16 4.19
CA THR A 166 4.52 9.03 5.14
C THR A 166 3.43 9.10 6.21
N LEU A 167 2.99 7.95 6.73
CA LEU A 167 2.13 7.96 7.91
C LEU A 167 2.89 8.41 9.16
N SER A 168 4.19 8.10 9.25
CA SER A 168 5.05 8.54 10.34
C SER A 168 6.51 8.65 9.91
N ASP A 169 7.17 9.75 10.29
CA ASP A 169 8.63 9.92 10.16
C ASP A 169 9.35 9.61 11.47
N LEU A 170 9.81 8.36 11.58
CA LEU A 170 10.53 7.81 12.72
C LEU A 170 12.06 7.97 12.60
N ARG A 171 12.55 8.76 11.64
CA ARG A 171 13.99 9.04 11.52
C ARG A 171 14.52 9.75 12.76
N SER A 172 15.71 9.36 13.20
CA SER A 172 16.45 10.11 14.22
C SER A 172 16.87 11.48 13.67
N PRO A 173 17.19 12.47 14.53
CA PRO A 173 17.74 13.76 14.09
C PRO A 173 18.95 13.61 13.17
N GLU A 174 19.82 12.62 13.43
CA GLU A 174 21.00 12.33 12.62
C GLU A 174 20.61 11.83 11.22
N HIS A 175 19.66 10.91 11.13
CA HIS A 175 19.15 10.44 9.83
C HIS A 175 18.46 11.55 9.04
N LYS A 176 17.73 12.45 9.71
CA LYS A 176 17.11 13.63 9.06
C LYS A 176 18.21 14.55 8.49
N MET A 177 19.20 14.90 9.31
CA MET A 177 20.33 15.74 8.88
C MET A 177 21.11 15.12 7.71
N GLN A 178 21.43 13.83 7.79
CA GLN A 178 22.15 13.13 6.70
C GLN A 178 21.33 13.08 5.41
N PHE A 179 20.02 12.91 5.52
CA PHE A 179 19.13 12.94 4.36
C PHE A 179 19.13 14.33 3.74
N ASP A 180 18.98 15.39 4.53
CA ASP A 180 18.91 16.78 4.04
C ASP A 180 20.21 17.22 3.37
N ILE A 181 21.38 16.86 3.95
CA ILE A 181 22.70 17.12 3.34
C ILE A 181 22.80 16.45 1.97
N ALA A 182 22.47 15.15 1.89
CA ALA A 182 22.54 14.41 0.64
C ALA A 182 21.59 14.95 -0.44
N CYS A 183 20.46 15.53 -0.06
CA CYS A 183 19.51 16.13 -0.99
C CYS A 183 19.96 17.51 -1.48
N ALA A 184 20.59 18.30 -0.60
CA ALA A 184 21.16 19.59 -0.94
C ALA A 184 22.33 19.46 -1.94
N GLU A 185 23.18 18.46 -1.78
CA GLU A 185 24.30 18.16 -2.71
C GLU A 185 23.82 17.86 -4.13
N GLU A 186 22.61 17.30 -4.29
CA GLU A 186 22.02 16.91 -5.56
C GLU A 186 21.12 18.00 -6.18
N ASN A 187 21.02 19.18 -5.52
CA ASN A 187 20.15 20.29 -5.91
C ASN A 187 18.69 19.85 -6.12
N LEU A 188 18.17 19.04 -5.20
CA LEU A 188 16.81 18.52 -5.23
C LEU A 188 15.89 19.32 -4.29
N GLN A 189 14.69 19.61 -4.74
CA GLN A 189 13.63 20.20 -3.92
C GLN A 189 12.78 19.08 -3.34
N ILE A 190 12.96 18.79 -2.06
CA ILE A 190 12.26 17.70 -1.38
C ILE A 190 11.47 18.25 -0.22
N GLN A 191 10.17 17.95 -0.18
CA GLN A 191 9.31 18.26 0.94
C GLN A 191 8.72 16.98 1.53
N LEU A 192 8.94 16.79 2.82
CA LEU A 192 8.36 15.71 3.59
C LEU A 192 7.00 16.13 4.16
N VAL A 193 5.99 15.28 3.99
CA VAL A 193 4.69 15.34 4.66
C VAL A 193 4.58 14.13 5.59
N ASP A 194 4.82 14.37 6.88
CA ASP A 194 4.60 13.40 7.95
C ASP A 194 3.18 13.56 8.49
N LEU A 195 2.31 12.56 8.31
CA LEU A 195 0.93 12.66 8.79
C LEU A 195 0.80 12.45 10.30
N SER A 196 1.80 11.91 10.99
CA SER A 196 1.73 11.64 12.44
C SER A 196 1.75 12.91 13.30
N ILE A 197 2.25 14.03 12.76
CA ILE A 197 2.33 15.32 13.47
C ILE A 197 1.04 16.15 13.39
N TYR A 198 0.05 15.73 12.60
CA TYR A 198 -1.19 16.47 12.40
C TYR A 198 -2.37 15.81 13.16
N TYR A 199 -2.95 16.56 14.11
CA TYR A 199 -4.18 16.18 14.84
C TYR A 199 -5.03 17.44 15.14
N PRO A 200 -6.37 17.45 14.95
CA PRO A 200 -7.27 16.47 14.33
C PRO A 200 -7.61 16.80 12.85
N LEU A 201 -8.26 15.84 12.19
CA LEU A 201 -8.73 15.88 10.81
C LEU A 201 -9.59 17.13 10.51
N PRO A 202 -9.45 17.75 9.31
CA PRO A 202 -10.52 18.57 8.77
C PRO A 202 -11.79 17.72 8.67
N SER A 203 -12.97 18.33 8.88
CA SER A 203 -14.25 17.67 8.62
C SER A 203 -14.20 16.97 7.26
N PRO A 204 -14.79 15.76 7.11
CA PRO A 204 -14.79 15.05 5.84
C PRO A 204 -15.26 16.03 4.78
N ILE A 205 -14.35 16.44 3.90
CA ILE A 205 -14.70 17.33 2.81
C ILE A 205 -15.75 16.56 2.04
N SER A 206 -16.99 17.04 2.05
CA SER A 206 -18.10 16.49 1.25
C SER A 206 -17.89 16.75 -0.25
N ARG A 207 -16.64 16.65 -0.70
CA ARG A 207 -16.36 16.23 -2.05
C ARG A 207 -16.58 14.74 -1.98
N ALA A 208 -17.76 14.32 -2.43
CA ALA A 208 -17.78 13.19 -3.32
C ALA A 208 -16.68 13.48 -4.34
N ALA A 209 -15.44 13.01 -4.07
CA ALA A 209 -14.44 12.89 -5.11
C ALA A 209 -15.20 12.12 -6.16
N THR A 210 -15.53 12.79 -7.27
CA THR A 210 -16.08 12.12 -8.43
C THR A 210 -15.13 10.98 -8.64
N VAL A 211 -15.59 9.78 -8.30
CA VAL A 211 -14.83 8.55 -8.43
C VAL A 211 -14.27 8.67 -9.84
N PRO A 212 -12.94 8.70 -10.02
CA PRO A 212 -12.40 8.43 -11.34
C PRO A 212 -13.17 7.23 -11.83
N ASN A 213 -13.99 7.40 -12.87
CA ASN A 213 -14.50 6.23 -13.56
C ASN A 213 -13.22 5.42 -13.80
N PRO A 214 -13.12 4.18 -13.27
CA PRO A 214 -12.02 3.33 -13.67
C PRO A 214 -12.00 3.40 -15.19
N PRO A 215 -10.79 3.43 -15.81
CA PRO A 215 -10.64 3.68 -17.24
C PRO A 215 -11.79 3.02 -18.00
N THR A 216 -12.51 3.79 -18.82
CA THR A 216 -13.78 3.37 -19.44
C THR A 216 -13.62 2.07 -20.24
N VAL A 217 -12.36 1.75 -20.59
CA VAL A 217 -11.91 0.47 -21.08
C VAL A 217 -11.67 -0.48 -19.90
N ARG A 218 -12.64 -1.39 -19.68
CA ARG A 218 -12.42 -2.57 -18.84
C ARG A 218 -11.26 -3.38 -19.43
N THR A 219 -10.26 -3.68 -18.60
CA THR A 219 -9.17 -4.57 -18.97
C THR A 219 -9.66 -6.01 -19.04
N LEU A 220 -8.91 -6.90 -19.70
CA LEU A 220 -9.19 -8.35 -19.65
C LEU A 220 -9.24 -8.85 -18.21
N THR A 221 -8.36 -8.33 -17.36
CA THR A 221 -8.34 -8.61 -15.92
C THR A 221 -9.65 -8.24 -15.24
N ASP A 222 -10.22 -7.07 -15.54
CA ASP A 222 -11.50 -6.63 -14.95
C ASP A 222 -12.66 -7.54 -15.36
N LEU A 223 -12.67 -8.00 -16.62
CA LEU A 223 -13.70 -8.92 -17.12
C LEU A 223 -13.59 -10.29 -16.44
N GLN A 224 -12.37 -10.81 -16.27
CA GLN A 224 -12.15 -12.07 -15.58
C GLN A 224 -12.53 -11.97 -14.09
N LEU A 225 -12.15 -10.89 -13.40
CA LEU A 225 -12.55 -10.63 -12.02
C LEU A 225 -14.08 -10.53 -11.88
N GLN A 226 -14.75 -9.83 -12.79
CA GLN A 226 -16.21 -9.73 -12.82
C GLN A 226 -16.87 -11.10 -12.99
N GLN A 227 -16.36 -11.94 -13.89
CA GLN A 227 -16.88 -13.29 -14.12
C GLN A 227 -16.74 -14.16 -12.87
N ARG A 228 -15.56 -14.15 -12.25
CA ARG A 228 -15.25 -14.89 -11.02
C ARG A 228 -16.09 -14.41 -9.85
N TRP A 229 -16.26 -13.10 -9.70
CA TRP A 229 -17.17 -12.49 -8.72
C TRP A 229 -18.61 -12.97 -8.89
N ASN A 230 -19.14 -12.95 -10.11
CA ASN A 230 -20.53 -13.35 -10.38
C ASN A 230 -20.78 -14.84 -10.09
N LEU A 231 -19.82 -15.70 -10.43
CA LEU A 231 -19.92 -17.15 -10.26
C LEU A 231 -19.69 -17.59 -8.81
N HIS A 232 -18.60 -17.13 -8.21
CA HIS A 232 -18.14 -17.58 -6.89
C HIS A 232 -18.76 -16.79 -5.73
N LYS A 233 -19.10 -15.51 -5.98
CA LYS A 233 -19.63 -14.56 -4.99
C LYS A 233 -18.82 -14.54 -3.69
N PRO A 234 -17.49 -14.32 -3.75
CA PRO A 234 -16.65 -14.36 -2.56
C PRO A 234 -17.10 -13.32 -1.53
N ASP A 235 -16.91 -13.65 -0.25
CA ASP A 235 -17.04 -12.68 0.86
C ASP A 235 -15.68 -12.09 1.26
N THR A 236 -14.58 -12.68 0.78
CA THR A 236 -13.22 -12.15 0.96
C THR A 236 -12.39 -12.26 -0.32
N PHE A 237 -11.64 -11.20 -0.64
CA PHE A 237 -10.54 -11.21 -1.59
C PHE A 237 -9.20 -11.24 -0.88
N TYR A 238 -8.31 -12.12 -1.34
CA TYR A 238 -6.90 -12.13 -0.93
C TYR A 238 -6.04 -11.65 -2.10
N MET A 239 -5.39 -10.51 -1.91
CA MET A 239 -4.40 -9.93 -2.81
C MET A 239 -3.04 -10.50 -2.43
N VAL A 240 -2.38 -11.23 -3.33
CA VAL A 240 -1.06 -11.82 -3.03
C VAL A 240 0.05 -10.92 -3.58
N GLY A 241 0.95 -10.48 -2.70
CA GLY A 241 2.09 -9.63 -3.05
C GLY A 241 1.67 -8.32 -3.70
N GLU A 242 2.14 -8.11 -4.94
CA GLU A 242 1.98 -6.85 -5.66
C GLU A 242 0.67 -6.76 -6.46
N CYS A 243 -0.21 -7.76 -6.36
CA CYS A 243 -1.52 -7.80 -7.01
C CYS A 243 -2.53 -6.82 -6.38
N ILE A 244 -2.18 -5.55 -6.21
CA ILE A 244 -3.00 -4.56 -5.50
C ILE A 244 -3.88 -3.77 -6.48
N ALA A 245 -3.27 -3.14 -7.48
CA ALA A 245 -3.97 -2.18 -8.35
C ALA A 245 -5.13 -2.81 -9.15
N PRO A 246 -4.97 -3.97 -9.83
CA PRO A 246 -6.05 -4.56 -10.61
C PRO A 246 -7.28 -4.91 -9.75
N ILE A 247 -7.04 -5.39 -8.52
CA ILE A 247 -8.12 -5.78 -7.61
C ILE A 247 -8.80 -4.56 -7.03
N LEU A 248 -8.04 -3.54 -6.63
CA LEU A 248 -8.63 -2.31 -6.07
C LEU A 248 -9.52 -1.59 -7.08
N ASN A 249 -9.11 -1.53 -8.35
CA ASN A 249 -9.94 -0.98 -9.44
C ASN A 249 -11.28 -1.72 -9.52
N PHE A 250 -11.26 -3.06 -9.56
CA PHE A 250 -12.47 -3.86 -9.60
C PHE A 250 -13.30 -3.73 -8.31
N TRP A 251 -12.69 -3.88 -7.14
CA TRP A 251 -13.35 -3.85 -5.84
C TRP A 251 -14.05 -2.51 -5.57
N GLN A 252 -13.44 -1.39 -5.99
CA GLN A 252 -14.06 -0.08 -5.89
C GLN A 252 -15.25 0.11 -6.85
N SER A 253 -15.26 -0.59 -7.99
CA SER A 253 -16.40 -0.57 -8.91
C SER A 253 -17.65 -1.28 -8.35
N LEU A 254 -17.48 -2.12 -7.32
CA LEU A 254 -18.60 -2.79 -6.64
C LEU A 254 -19.36 -1.82 -5.73
N PRO A 255 -20.70 -1.94 -5.63
CA PRO A 255 -21.49 -1.22 -4.63
C PRO A 255 -20.96 -1.45 -3.21
N ILE A 256 -20.86 -0.39 -2.40
CA ILE A 256 -20.30 -0.44 -1.03
C ILE A 256 -20.94 -1.58 -0.20
N SER A 257 -22.25 -1.73 -0.28
CA SER A 257 -23.00 -2.77 0.46
C SER A 257 -22.70 -4.21 0.04
N SER A 258 -22.00 -4.39 -1.07
CA SER A 258 -21.65 -5.70 -1.65
C SER A 258 -20.15 -5.96 -1.69
N ARG A 259 -19.32 -5.04 -1.19
CA ARG A 259 -17.87 -5.20 -1.23
C ARG A 259 -17.44 -6.33 -0.28
N PRO A 260 -16.71 -7.33 -0.77
CA PRO A 260 -16.12 -8.35 0.09
C PRO A 260 -15.02 -7.73 0.96
N ALA A 261 -14.65 -8.40 2.05
CA ALA A 261 -13.44 -8.06 2.80
C ALA A 261 -12.23 -8.14 1.86
N LEU A 262 -11.33 -7.17 1.91
CA LEU A 262 -10.13 -7.15 1.08
C LEU A 262 -8.90 -7.30 1.95
N ARG A 263 -8.05 -8.29 1.67
CA ARG A 263 -6.92 -8.68 2.52
C ARG A 263 -5.64 -8.82 1.73
N HIS A 264 -4.51 -8.46 2.33
CA HIS A 264 -3.19 -8.53 1.72
C HIS A 264 -2.38 -9.68 2.30
N VAL A 265 -1.83 -10.51 1.41
CA VAL A 265 -0.86 -11.55 1.73
C VAL A 265 0.51 -11.01 1.31
N THR A 266 1.41 -10.81 2.28
CA THR A 266 2.61 -9.96 2.12
C THR A 266 3.90 -10.71 2.44
N ARG A 267 5.04 -10.22 1.94
CA ARG A 267 6.38 -10.72 2.29
C ARG A 267 6.92 -10.21 3.63
N SER A 268 6.13 -9.45 4.39
CA SER A 268 6.55 -8.88 5.67
C SER A 268 6.66 -10.00 6.73
N PRO A 269 7.85 -10.37 7.24
CA PRO A 269 8.02 -11.54 8.10
C PRO A 269 7.84 -11.16 9.57
N TRP A 270 6.62 -10.87 9.99
CA TRP A 270 6.31 -10.55 11.38
C TRP A 270 6.05 -11.79 12.23
N GLU A 271 6.36 -11.67 13.51
CA GLU A 271 6.14 -12.70 14.52
C GLU A 271 4.75 -12.60 15.15
N ILE A 272 4.27 -13.71 15.72
CA ILE A 272 3.05 -13.74 16.51
C ILE A 272 3.36 -13.16 17.90
N ASP A 273 2.63 -12.12 18.31
CA ASP A 273 2.83 -11.43 19.59
C ASP A 273 1.62 -11.51 20.54
N GLN A 274 0.51 -12.12 20.09
CA GLN A 274 -0.76 -12.25 20.83
C GLN A 274 -1.40 -10.91 21.23
N GLN A 275 -0.97 -9.79 20.63
CA GLN A 275 -1.51 -8.46 20.86
C GLN A 275 -2.05 -7.84 19.57
N VAL A 276 -1.23 -7.85 18.53
CA VAL A 276 -1.54 -7.32 17.20
C VAL A 276 -1.66 -8.48 16.20
N ILE A 277 -0.80 -9.48 16.34
CA ILE A 277 -0.78 -10.67 15.51
C ILE A 277 -1.12 -11.89 16.37
N PHE A 278 -2.28 -12.47 16.10
CA PHE A 278 -2.83 -13.64 16.79
C PHE A 278 -2.57 -14.93 16.02
N SER A 279 -2.54 -14.85 14.68
CA SER A 279 -2.22 -15.98 13.81
C SER A 279 -1.36 -15.57 12.63
N ARG A 280 -0.55 -16.52 12.15
CA ARG A 280 0.32 -16.35 10.97
C ARG A 280 0.32 -17.64 10.17
N VAL A 281 -0.06 -17.55 8.91
CA VAL A 281 0.10 -18.61 7.91
C VAL A 281 1.31 -18.26 7.06
N CYS A 282 2.29 -19.17 7.01
CA CYS A 282 3.50 -19.02 6.21
C CYS A 282 3.37 -19.86 4.93
N LEU A 283 3.53 -19.23 3.76
CA LEU A 283 3.34 -19.84 2.44
C LEU A 283 4.72 -19.93 1.75
N THR A 284 5.35 -21.11 1.79
CA THR A 284 6.81 -21.30 1.64
C THR A 284 7.27 -21.95 0.34
N GLN A 285 6.42 -22.11 -0.66
CA GLN A 285 6.82 -22.68 -1.95
C GLN A 285 7.24 -21.53 -2.83
N GLY A 286 8.55 -21.36 -3.02
CA GLY A 286 9.16 -20.24 -3.75
C GLY A 286 10.50 -19.83 -3.11
N GLU A 287 11.12 -18.77 -3.62
CA GLU A 287 12.40 -18.26 -3.10
C GLU A 287 12.23 -17.48 -1.78
N VAL A 288 11.09 -16.80 -1.58
CA VAL A 288 10.81 -15.99 -0.40
C VAL A 288 9.37 -16.21 0.07
N PRO A 289 9.14 -16.48 1.37
CA PRO A 289 7.81 -16.77 1.89
C PRO A 289 6.87 -15.56 1.85
N TYR A 290 5.59 -15.86 1.70
CA TYR A 290 4.49 -14.92 1.90
C TYR A 290 3.72 -15.27 3.16
N TYR A 291 3.13 -14.27 3.79
CA TYR A 291 2.48 -14.39 5.08
C TYR A 291 1.05 -13.86 5.00
N LEU A 292 0.11 -14.64 5.55
CA LEU A 292 -1.23 -14.19 5.88
C LEU A 292 -1.36 -14.10 7.39
N TYR A 293 -1.62 -12.91 7.90
CA TYR A 293 -1.81 -12.66 9.33
C TYR A 293 -3.28 -12.71 9.70
N ASN A 294 -3.61 -13.09 10.94
CA ASN A 294 -4.96 -12.99 11.51
C ASN A 294 -6.04 -13.49 10.53
N TRP A 295 -5.82 -14.65 9.90
CA TRP A 295 -6.53 -15.08 8.69
C TRP A 295 -8.04 -15.23 8.90
N ASP A 296 -8.46 -15.40 10.14
CA ASP A 296 -9.80 -15.60 10.66
C ASP A 296 -10.52 -14.28 11.05
N LEU A 297 -9.92 -13.12 10.76
CA LEU A 297 -10.50 -11.80 10.99
C LEU A 297 -10.87 -11.08 9.67
N PRO A 298 -12.13 -11.12 9.22
CA PRO A 298 -13.16 -12.10 9.56
C PRO A 298 -12.89 -13.43 8.86
N LYS A 299 -13.40 -14.53 9.42
CA LYS A 299 -13.27 -15.85 8.81
C LYS A 299 -14.13 -15.89 7.54
N PRO A 300 -13.53 -16.05 6.35
CA PRO A 300 -14.29 -16.10 5.10
C PRO A 300 -15.17 -17.35 5.05
N LYS A 301 -16.22 -17.35 4.24
CA LYS A 301 -16.87 -18.59 3.78
C LYS A 301 -16.47 -18.90 2.34
N ARG A 302 -16.27 -17.85 1.55
CA ARG A 302 -15.89 -17.93 0.14
C ARG A 302 -14.78 -16.93 -0.17
N ALA A 303 -13.62 -17.43 -0.54
CA ALA A 303 -12.48 -16.60 -0.86
C ALA A 303 -12.16 -16.65 -2.35
N LEU A 304 -11.85 -15.50 -2.95
CA LEU A 304 -11.16 -15.45 -4.24
C LEU A 304 -9.74 -14.93 -4.00
N ILE A 305 -8.77 -15.76 -4.38
CA ILE A 305 -7.36 -15.46 -4.30
C ILE A 305 -6.95 -14.85 -5.64
N VAL A 306 -6.19 -13.77 -5.61
CA VAL A 306 -5.70 -13.09 -6.79
C VAL A 306 -4.18 -12.99 -6.69
N ASN A 307 -3.51 -13.56 -7.68
CA ASN A 307 -2.07 -13.71 -7.72
C ASN A 307 -1.51 -13.30 -9.09
N ASP A 308 -0.20 -13.21 -9.19
CA ASP A 308 0.52 -13.09 -10.46
C ASP A 308 1.39 -14.34 -10.68
N LYS A 309 2.12 -14.36 -11.80
CA LYS A 309 3.01 -15.48 -12.13
C LYS A 309 4.10 -15.71 -11.07
N TYR A 310 4.53 -14.68 -10.34
CA TYR A 310 5.60 -14.76 -9.34
C TYR A 310 5.09 -15.26 -7.98
N THR A 311 3.81 -15.06 -7.70
CA THR A 311 3.12 -15.43 -6.45
C THR A 311 2.25 -16.68 -6.57
N ARG A 312 2.21 -17.34 -7.73
CA ARG A 312 1.41 -18.53 -8.02
C ARG A 312 1.57 -19.64 -6.97
N ALA A 313 2.81 -19.95 -6.59
CA ALA A 313 3.08 -21.04 -5.65
C ALA A 313 2.56 -20.73 -4.22
N SER A 314 2.63 -19.47 -3.79
CA SER A 314 2.03 -19.02 -2.53
C SER A 314 0.50 -19.03 -2.61
N ALA A 315 -0.08 -18.66 -3.76
CA ALA A 315 -1.53 -18.70 -3.96
C ALA A 315 -2.11 -20.12 -3.90
N ILE A 316 -1.41 -21.12 -4.46
CA ILE A 316 -1.79 -22.53 -4.37
C ILE A 316 -1.85 -22.99 -2.91
N GLN A 317 -0.81 -22.71 -2.12
CA GLN A 317 -0.82 -23.05 -0.69
C GLN A 317 -1.92 -22.35 0.09
N LEU A 318 -2.20 -21.08 -0.22
CA LEU A 318 -3.29 -20.37 0.42
C LEU A 318 -4.64 -21.03 0.10
N VAL A 319 -4.84 -21.45 -1.15
CA VAL A 319 -6.02 -22.19 -1.58
C VAL A 319 -6.17 -23.51 -0.80
N GLU A 320 -5.09 -24.27 -0.66
CA GLU A 320 -5.05 -25.53 0.10
C GLU A 320 -5.37 -25.30 1.57
N PHE A 321 -4.65 -24.39 2.23
CA PHE A 321 -4.87 -24.02 3.62
C PHE A 321 -6.32 -23.61 3.89
N LEU A 322 -6.89 -22.76 3.04
CA LEU A 322 -8.27 -22.30 3.19
C LEU A 322 -9.27 -23.45 3.00
N ARG A 323 -9.06 -24.35 2.04
CA ARG A 323 -9.93 -25.52 1.83
C ARG A 323 -9.89 -26.50 2.99
N GLU A 324 -8.71 -26.79 3.53
CA GLU A 324 -8.53 -27.61 4.74
C GLU A 324 -9.28 -27.01 5.95
N ASN A 325 -9.43 -25.68 5.97
CA ASN A 325 -10.17 -24.95 6.99
C ASN A 325 -11.66 -24.72 6.65
N GLY A 326 -12.19 -25.43 5.64
CA GLY A 326 -13.61 -25.43 5.27
C GLY A 326 -14.07 -24.23 4.45
N ILE A 327 -13.15 -23.49 3.84
CA ILE A 327 -13.45 -22.31 3.02
C ILE A 327 -13.56 -22.71 1.55
N THR A 328 -14.62 -22.25 0.88
CA THR A 328 -14.74 -22.46 -0.57
C THR A 328 -13.84 -21.45 -1.28
N THR A 329 -12.94 -21.92 -2.14
CA THR A 329 -11.94 -21.05 -2.77
C THR A 329 -11.96 -21.12 -4.28
N ASP A 330 -11.73 -19.97 -4.90
CA ASP A 330 -11.39 -19.82 -6.32
C ASP A 330 -10.09 -19.01 -6.43
N ASN A 331 -9.39 -19.13 -7.55
CA ASN A 331 -8.12 -18.43 -7.78
C ASN A 331 -8.08 -17.84 -9.19
N ILE A 332 -7.50 -16.66 -9.32
CA ILE A 332 -7.24 -16.01 -10.59
C ILE A 332 -5.83 -15.45 -10.63
N GLU A 333 -5.12 -15.79 -11.70
CA GLU A 333 -3.85 -15.17 -12.02
C GLU A 333 -4.06 -13.94 -12.90
N VAL A 334 -3.47 -12.81 -12.51
CA VAL A 334 -3.54 -11.53 -13.21
C VAL A 334 -2.16 -11.07 -13.63
N PHE A 335 -2.13 -10.17 -14.61
CA PHE A 335 -0.90 -9.50 -15.00
C PHE A 335 -0.69 -8.25 -14.14
N VAL A 336 0.48 -8.15 -13.51
CA VAL A 336 0.91 -6.98 -12.75
C VAL A 336 2.00 -6.29 -13.55
N THR A 337 1.78 -5.02 -13.88
CA THR A 337 2.78 -4.15 -14.50
C THR A 337 3.64 -3.51 -13.42
N CYS A 338 4.96 -3.60 -13.59
CA CYS A 338 5.86 -2.52 -13.23
C CYS A 338 5.61 -1.31 -14.18
#